data_AF-A0A6C0DQ86-F1
#
_entry.id   AF-A0A6C0DQ86-F1
#
_cell.length_a   1.000
_cell.length_b   1.000
_cell.length_c   1.000
_cell.angle_alpha   90.00
_cell.angle_beta   90.00
_cell.angle_gamma   90.00
#
_symmetry.space_group_name_H-M   'P 1'
#
loop_
_entity.id
_entity.type
_entity.pdbx_description
1 polymer ?
#
loop_
_entity_poly.entity_id
_entity_poly.type
_entity_poly.pdbx_seq_one_letter_code
_entity_poly.pdbx_strand_id
1 'polypeptide(L)'
;MLPLVLETLVQSVDTKVKSMDPFPWVEDEPTEEDLDLLKKEAFGDSNFDPLKLRRTMYEGMLRDEIELVCKRGPFAKVIALVRPGDVVPWDTFSRIFQAFGPPMTKEFWRVFFFANPIQRTLPSEGEEVSSKHINGGYTYPCDPSCVVVYRLEECDRVLIHELLHASCTDDMTQPEEIRECLTETWAELFLVAIRARGSLKKAAGLWNRQARWIANQEAVLRKRNNVNVPSDYAWRYTVSRRSFLETLGISLPNPSRNPLTELGGSSRFTCI
;
A
#
# COMPACT_ATOMS: atom_id res chain seq x y z
N MET A 1 -12.30 9.08 20.18
CA MET A 1 -12.64 7.70 20.57
C MET A 1 -12.12 6.80 19.46
N LEU A 2 -11.42 5.71 19.78
CA LEU A 2 -10.95 4.76 18.76
C LEU A 2 -12.13 3.85 18.37
N PRO A 3 -12.40 3.59 17.09
CA PRO A 3 -13.45 2.66 16.71
C PRO A 3 -13.15 1.23 17.21
N LEU A 4 -14.18 0.49 17.62
CA LEU A 4 -14.02 -0.83 18.23
C LEU A 4 -13.23 -1.81 17.34
N VAL A 5 -13.53 -1.86 16.03
CA VAL A 5 -12.78 -2.68 15.07
C VAL A 5 -11.29 -2.36 15.10
N LEU A 6 -10.93 -1.08 15.13
CA LEU A 6 -9.53 -0.67 15.13
C LEU A 6 -8.87 -0.94 16.49
N GLU A 7 -9.60 -0.79 17.59
CA GLU A 7 -9.14 -1.24 18.91
C GLU A 7 -8.82 -2.74 18.92
N THR A 8 -9.73 -3.57 18.42
CA THR A 8 -9.54 -5.02 18.31
C THR A 8 -8.35 -5.36 17.42
N LEU A 9 -8.16 -4.67 16.30
CA LEU A 9 -6.98 -4.85 15.44
C LEU A 9 -5.69 -4.48 16.18
N VAL A 10 -5.65 -3.34 16.87
CA VAL A 10 -4.47 -2.90 17.63
C VAL A 10 -4.15 -3.91 18.73
N GLN A 11 -5.15 -4.44 19.42
CA GLN A 11 -4.99 -5.47 20.46
C GLN A 11 -4.61 -6.85 19.89
N SER A 12 -5.10 -7.21 18.70
CA SER A 12 -4.74 -8.46 18.02
C SER A 12 -3.31 -8.41 17.48
N VAL A 13 -2.92 -7.26 16.94
CA VAL A 13 -1.53 -6.92 16.67
C VAL A 13 -0.77 -7.04 17.98
N ASP A 14 -1.13 -6.33 19.05
CA ASP A 14 -0.48 -6.38 20.37
C ASP A 14 -0.28 -7.80 20.94
N THR A 15 -1.25 -8.71 20.83
CA THR A 15 -1.13 -10.10 21.33
C THR A 15 -0.20 -10.97 20.48
N LYS A 16 -0.05 -10.67 19.18
CA LYS A 16 0.96 -11.29 18.31
C LYS A 16 2.31 -10.51 18.29
N VAL A 17 2.31 -9.22 18.64
CA VAL A 17 3.33 -8.20 18.30
C VAL A 17 3.94 -7.50 19.53
N LYS A 18 3.42 -7.65 20.77
CA LYS A 18 4.11 -7.17 22.00
C LYS A 18 5.50 -7.75 22.17
N SER A 19 5.76 -8.91 21.54
CA SER A 19 7.05 -9.59 21.45
C SER A 19 7.82 -9.33 20.15
N MET A 20 7.28 -8.55 19.22
CA MET A 20 7.86 -8.38 17.90
C MET A 20 8.65 -7.08 17.84
N ASP A 21 9.90 -7.18 18.28
CA ASP A 21 10.93 -6.45 17.57
C ASP A 21 10.87 -6.82 16.08
N PRO A 22 11.15 -5.88 15.17
CA PRO A 22 11.25 -6.22 13.75
C PRO A 22 12.23 -7.39 13.64
N PHE A 23 11.85 -8.47 12.96
CA PHE A 23 12.85 -9.52 12.73
C PHE A 23 14.03 -8.92 11.96
N PRO A 24 15.26 -9.39 12.23
CA PRO A 24 16.42 -8.93 11.50
C PRO A 24 16.33 -9.42 10.05
N TRP A 25 16.54 -8.51 9.12
CA TRP A 25 16.77 -8.87 7.72
C TRP A 25 18.20 -9.39 7.57
N VAL A 26 18.37 -10.47 6.82
CA VAL A 26 19.68 -10.92 6.37
C VAL A 26 19.86 -10.52 4.91
N GLU A 27 21.09 -10.13 4.55
CA GLU A 27 21.45 -10.00 3.14
C GLU A 27 21.31 -11.38 2.47
N ASP A 28 20.77 -11.38 1.26
CA ASP A 28 20.56 -12.56 0.44
C ASP A 28 20.88 -12.22 -1.01
N GLU A 29 21.00 -13.22 -1.87
CA GLU A 29 21.24 -13.01 -3.30
C GLU A 29 19.99 -13.41 -4.11
N PRO A 30 19.65 -12.65 -5.17
CA PRO A 30 18.57 -13.03 -6.07
C PRO A 30 18.96 -14.28 -6.86
N THR A 31 18.02 -15.22 -7.02
CA THR A 31 18.23 -16.37 -7.92
C THR A 31 18.06 -15.95 -9.38
N GLU A 32 18.42 -16.82 -10.33
CA GLU A 32 18.14 -16.59 -11.75
C GLU A 32 16.63 -16.39 -11.99
N GLU A 33 15.78 -17.18 -11.33
CA GLU A 33 14.32 -17.03 -11.38
C GLU A 33 13.87 -15.65 -10.86
N ASP A 34 14.45 -15.17 -9.76
CA ASP A 34 14.13 -13.85 -9.21
C ASP A 34 14.52 -12.74 -10.20
N LEU A 35 15.67 -12.84 -10.86
CA LEU A 35 16.15 -11.87 -11.84
C LEU A 35 15.30 -11.87 -13.12
N ASP A 36 14.89 -13.05 -13.59
CA ASP A 36 14.03 -13.22 -14.75
C ASP A 36 12.64 -12.63 -14.50
N LEU A 37 12.06 -12.89 -13.31
CA LEU A 37 10.79 -12.30 -12.89
C LEU A 37 10.93 -10.78 -12.73
N LEU A 38 11.97 -10.29 -12.05
CA LEU A 38 12.23 -8.86 -11.89
C LEU A 38 12.29 -8.15 -13.25
N LYS A 39 12.99 -8.75 -14.23
CA LYS A 39 13.08 -8.24 -15.59
C LYS A 39 11.74 -8.29 -16.32
N LYS A 40 11.02 -9.41 -16.22
CA LYS A 40 9.69 -9.59 -16.82
C LYS A 40 8.73 -8.52 -16.30
N GLU A 41 8.69 -8.30 -14.99
CA GLU A 41 7.85 -7.26 -14.39
C GLU A 41 8.32 -5.86 -14.83
N ALA A 42 9.62 -5.58 -14.85
CA ALA A 42 10.14 -4.29 -15.29
C ALA A 42 9.70 -3.89 -16.71
N PHE A 43 9.73 -4.83 -17.64
CA PHE A 43 9.49 -4.57 -19.07
C PHE A 43 8.06 -4.88 -19.52
N GLY A 44 7.31 -5.68 -18.77
CA GLY A 44 5.94 -6.04 -19.07
C GLY A 44 4.99 -4.84 -19.05
N ASP A 45 4.15 -4.74 -20.06
CA ASP A 45 3.10 -3.72 -20.10
C ASP A 45 2.11 -3.95 -18.95
N SER A 46 1.74 -2.87 -18.26
CA SER A 46 0.80 -2.92 -17.14
C SER A 46 -0.08 -1.67 -17.17
N ASN A 47 -1.39 -1.88 -17.20
CA ASN A 47 -2.37 -0.81 -17.05
C ASN A 47 -2.26 -0.11 -15.68
N PHE A 48 -1.60 -0.77 -14.72
CA PHE A 48 -1.35 -0.21 -13.40
C PHE A 48 -0.12 0.70 -13.36
N ASP A 49 0.85 0.58 -14.27
CA ASP A 49 2.07 1.40 -14.34
C ASP A 49 2.21 2.10 -15.71
N PRO A 50 1.28 3.01 -16.07
CA PRO A 50 1.32 3.70 -17.36
C PRO A 50 2.52 4.63 -17.52
N LEU A 51 3.16 5.02 -16.42
CA LEU A 51 4.37 5.87 -16.41
C LEU A 51 5.66 5.04 -16.59
N LYS A 52 5.56 3.71 -16.66
CA LYS A 52 6.68 2.78 -16.82
C LYS A 52 7.74 2.94 -15.72
N LEU A 53 7.31 3.25 -14.49
CA LEU A 53 8.19 3.51 -13.36
C LEU A 53 9.10 2.32 -13.06
N ARG A 54 8.57 1.09 -13.19
CA ARG A 54 9.35 -0.13 -12.98
C ARG A 54 10.48 -0.27 -14.00
N ARG A 55 10.17 0.00 -15.27
CA ARG A 55 11.18 0.01 -16.35
C ARG A 55 12.27 1.03 -16.06
N THR A 56 11.91 2.25 -15.66
CA THR A 56 12.93 3.28 -15.37
C THR A 56 13.88 2.86 -14.25
N MET A 57 13.38 2.15 -13.23
CA MET A 57 14.23 1.66 -12.14
C MET A 57 15.15 0.53 -12.59
N TYR A 58 14.64 -0.40 -13.40
CA TYR A 58 15.45 -1.49 -13.95
C TYR A 58 16.52 -0.98 -14.93
N GLU A 59 16.17 -0.05 -15.82
CA GLU A 59 17.14 0.55 -16.74
C GLU A 59 18.20 1.36 -15.99
N GLY A 60 17.86 2.03 -14.88
CA GLY A 60 18.86 2.67 -14.02
C GLY A 60 19.77 1.68 -13.31
N MET A 61 19.27 0.48 -12.95
CA MET A 61 20.13 -0.59 -12.43
C MET A 61 21.14 -1.05 -13.48
N LEU A 62 20.73 -1.18 -14.75
CA LEU A 62 21.65 -1.51 -15.85
C LEU A 62 22.71 -0.43 -16.13
N ARG A 63 22.50 0.81 -15.64
CA ARG A 63 23.42 1.93 -15.76
C ARG A 63 24.22 2.19 -14.47
N ASP A 64 24.12 1.30 -13.47
CA ASP A 64 24.74 1.47 -12.16
C ASP A 64 24.28 2.73 -11.39
N GLU A 65 23.10 3.26 -11.71
CA GLU A 65 22.47 4.41 -11.03
C GLU A 65 21.56 3.98 -9.86
N ILE A 66 21.18 2.70 -9.85
CA ILE A 66 20.22 2.09 -8.91
C ILE A 66 20.81 0.77 -8.42
N GLU A 67 20.75 0.57 -7.12
CA GLU A 67 21.27 -0.61 -6.44
C GLU A 67 20.22 -1.72 -6.41
N LEU A 68 20.64 -2.94 -6.71
CA LEU A 68 19.88 -4.15 -6.47
C LEU A 68 20.17 -4.64 -5.04
N VAL A 69 19.16 -4.56 -4.18
CA VAL A 69 19.22 -5.00 -2.79
C VAL A 69 18.31 -6.20 -2.63
N CYS A 70 18.87 -7.33 -2.18
CA CYS A 70 18.08 -8.52 -1.87
C CYS A 70 18.21 -8.85 -0.40
N LYS A 71 17.07 -8.87 0.30
CA LYS A 71 17.03 -9.24 1.72
C LYS A 71 16.00 -10.32 1.98
N ARG A 72 16.33 -11.18 2.92
CA ARG A 72 15.47 -12.28 3.36
C ARG A 72 15.15 -12.17 4.84
N GLY A 73 13.92 -12.53 5.18
CA GLY A 73 13.43 -12.72 6.53
C GLY A 73 12.74 -14.08 6.68
N PRO A 74 12.20 -14.39 7.87
CA PRO A 74 11.52 -15.66 8.12
C PRO A 74 10.28 -15.91 7.25
N PHE A 75 9.64 -14.85 6.75
CA PHE A 75 8.39 -14.92 6.01
C PHE A 75 8.47 -14.35 4.59
N ALA A 76 9.55 -13.64 4.24
CA ALA A 76 9.61 -12.86 3.02
C ALA A 76 11.01 -12.81 2.41
N LYS A 77 11.06 -12.71 1.09
CA LYS A 77 12.24 -12.33 0.30
C LYS A 77 11.88 -11.07 -0.49
N VAL A 78 12.64 -9.99 -0.28
CA VAL A 78 12.42 -8.69 -0.94
C VAL A 78 13.58 -8.43 -1.87
N ILE A 79 13.29 -8.34 -3.17
CA ILE A 79 14.22 -7.95 -4.23
C ILE A 79 13.89 -6.51 -4.60
N ALA A 80 14.72 -5.57 -4.18
CA ALA A 80 14.47 -4.14 -4.30
C ALA A 80 15.47 -3.47 -5.25
N LEU A 81 14.96 -2.56 -6.08
CA LEU A 81 15.74 -1.61 -6.88
C LEU A 81 15.63 -0.24 -6.22
N VAL A 82 16.73 0.25 -5.65
CA VAL A 82 16.74 1.42 -4.77
C VAL A 82 17.79 2.41 -5.23
N ARG A 83 17.49 3.72 -5.25
CA ARG A 83 18.52 4.72 -5.55
C ARG A 83 19.45 4.88 -4.34
N PRO A 84 20.73 5.22 -4.57
CA PRO A 84 21.63 5.56 -3.48
C PRO A 84 21.04 6.65 -2.57
N GLY A 85 20.91 6.35 -1.28
CA GLY A 85 20.37 7.27 -0.27
C GLY A 85 18.85 7.15 -0.01
N ASP A 86 18.08 6.47 -0.86
CA ASP A 86 16.68 6.19 -0.58
C ASP A 86 16.55 5.19 0.59
N VAL A 87 15.59 5.42 1.48
CA VAL A 87 15.40 4.62 2.70
C VAL A 87 14.22 3.67 2.53
N VAL A 88 14.53 2.38 2.42
CA VAL A 88 13.51 1.31 2.49
C VAL A 88 13.07 1.12 3.95
N PRO A 89 11.76 1.10 4.27
CA PRO A 89 11.27 0.98 5.64
C PRO A 89 11.30 -0.48 6.13
N TRP A 90 12.50 -1.07 6.18
CA TRP A 90 12.74 -2.48 6.54
C TRP A 90 12.05 -2.91 7.84
N ASP A 91 12.12 -2.09 8.89
CA ASP A 91 11.46 -2.38 10.18
C ASP A 91 9.93 -2.48 10.06
N THR A 92 9.34 -1.67 9.19
CA THR A 92 7.89 -1.69 8.95
C THR A 92 7.53 -2.90 8.11
N PHE A 93 8.32 -3.22 7.09
CA PHE A 93 8.13 -4.44 6.29
C PHE A 93 8.21 -5.69 7.16
N SER A 94 9.19 -5.79 8.07
CA SER A 94 9.27 -6.93 9.00
C SER A 94 7.96 -7.10 9.79
N ARG A 95 7.42 -6.01 10.32
CA ARG A 95 6.17 -6.02 11.11
C ARG A 95 4.96 -6.38 10.27
N ILE A 96 4.92 -5.95 9.01
CA ILE A 96 3.87 -6.33 8.06
C ILE A 96 3.92 -7.84 7.84
N PHE A 97 5.05 -8.40 7.41
CA PHE A 97 5.15 -9.84 7.16
C PHE A 97 4.92 -10.68 8.42
N GLN A 98 5.33 -10.18 9.59
CA GLN A 98 5.01 -10.76 10.87
C GLN A 98 3.50 -10.82 11.17
N ALA A 99 2.75 -9.77 10.80
CA ALA A 99 1.31 -9.73 10.99
C ALA A 99 0.56 -10.69 10.05
N PHE A 100 1.05 -10.83 8.82
CA PHE A 100 0.50 -11.78 7.82
C PHE A 100 0.94 -13.22 8.09
N GLY A 101 2.13 -13.44 8.66
CA GLY A 101 2.73 -14.76 8.81
C GLY A 101 3.28 -15.32 7.49
N PRO A 102 3.65 -16.61 7.45
CA PRO A 102 4.10 -17.26 6.21
C PRO A 102 2.94 -17.40 5.21
N PRO A 103 3.19 -17.32 3.89
CA PRO A 103 2.15 -17.59 2.90
C PRO A 103 1.71 -19.06 2.92
N MET A 104 0.47 -19.33 2.52
CA MET A 104 -0.11 -20.68 2.60
C MET A 104 0.54 -21.69 1.64
N THR A 105 0.99 -21.24 0.46
CA THR A 105 1.37 -22.12 -0.66
C THR A 105 2.85 -22.04 -1.02
N LYS A 106 3.64 -21.21 -0.32
CA LYS A 106 5.06 -20.99 -0.59
C LYS A 106 5.84 -20.89 0.72
N GLU A 107 7.17 -20.94 0.61
CA GLU A 107 8.07 -20.77 1.75
C GLU A 107 8.08 -19.32 2.27
N PHE A 108 7.96 -18.34 1.36
CA PHE A 108 8.02 -16.92 1.69
C PHE A 108 7.23 -16.08 0.69
N TRP A 109 6.81 -14.88 1.12
CA TRP A 109 6.31 -13.82 0.25
C TRP A 109 7.46 -13.31 -0.61
N ARG A 110 7.36 -13.43 -1.94
CA ARG A 110 8.36 -12.90 -2.87
C ARG A 110 7.91 -11.52 -3.36
N VAL A 111 8.66 -10.49 -2.98
CA VAL A 111 8.33 -9.08 -3.28
C VAL A 111 9.36 -8.47 -4.21
N PHE A 112 8.89 -7.87 -5.30
CA PHE A 112 9.68 -7.06 -6.22
C PHE A 112 9.40 -5.58 -5.96
N PHE A 113 10.38 -4.86 -5.41
CA PHE A 113 10.23 -3.47 -4.99
C PHE A 113 11.05 -2.50 -5.84
N PHE A 114 10.43 -1.87 -6.83
CA PHE A 114 11.06 -0.91 -7.74
C PHE A 114 11.06 0.51 -7.18
N ALA A 115 11.54 0.75 -5.97
CA ALA A 115 11.40 1.97 -5.14
C ALA A 115 11.50 3.33 -5.88
N ASN A 116 10.53 3.67 -6.73
CA ASN A 116 10.61 4.84 -7.59
C ASN A 116 10.19 6.07 -6.79
N PRO A 117 10.98 7.15 -6.79
CA PRO A 117 10.70 8.31 -5.95
C PRO A 117 9.61 9.23 -6.52
N ILE A 118 9.10 8.96 -7.74
CA ILE A 118 8.02 9.77 -8.32
C ILE A 118 6.78 9.65 -7.43
N GLN A 119 6.38 10.78 -6.85
CA GLN A 119 5.21 10.90 -5.99
C GLN A 119 3.92 10.96 -6.80
N ARG A 120 2.81 10.62 -6.15
CA ARG A 120 1.48 10.73 -6.72
C ARG A 120 0.91 12.12 -6.47
N THR A 121 0.53 12.78 -7.56
CA THR A 121 -0.09 14.11 -7.52
C THR A 121 -1.51 14.04 -8.05
N LEU A 122 -2.39 14.83 -7.44
CA LEU A 122 -3.73 15.07 -7.96
C LEU A 122 -3.64 15.65 -9.38
N PRO A 123 -4.50 15.19 -10.31
CA PRO A 123 -4.58 15.80 -11.63
C PRO A 123 -5.16 17.21 -11.58
N SER A 124 -5.14 17.90 -12.73
CA SER A 124 -5.79 19.19 -12.86
C SER A 124 -7.30 19.08 -12.61
N GLU A 125 -7.95 20.20 -12.33
CA GLU A 125 -9.42 20.23 -12.18
C GLU A 125 -10.10 19.79 -13.48
N GLY A 126 -11.09 18.91 -13.37
CA GLY A 126 -11.82 18.33 -14.50
C GLY A 126 -11.10 17.16 -15.20
N GLU A 127 -9.82 16.93 -14.93
CA GLU A 127 -9.10 15.78 -15.49
C GLU A 127 -9.47 14.46 -14.76
N GLU A 128 -9.48 13.38 -15.54
CA GLU A 128 -9.72 12.03 -15.02
C GLU A 128 -8.59 11.56 -14.10
N VAL A 129 -8.98 10.97 -12.97
CA VAL A 129 -8.05 10.39 -12.00
C VAL A 129 -7.84 8.90 -12.33
N SER A 130 -6.88 8.63 -13.23
CA SER A 130 -6.50 7.27 -13.65
C SER A 130 -5.37 6.64 -12.83
N SER A 131 -4.96 5.43 -13.19
CA SER A 131 -3.91 4.63 -12.51
C SER A 131 -2.58 5.37 -12.31
N LYS A 132 -2.20 6.28 -13.23
CA LYS A 132 -0.97 7.09 -13.09
C LYS A 132 -0.94 7.96 -11.83
N HIS A 133 -2.10 8.31 -11.29
CA HIS A 133 -2.24 9.17 -10.10
C HIS A 133 -2.40 8.39 -8.80
N ILE A 134 -2.69 7.09 -8.86
CA ILE A 134 -3.21 6.34 -7.70
C ILE A 134 -2.37 5.10 -7.42
N ASN A 135 -1.99 4.35 -8.45
CA ASN A 135 -1.42 3.04 -8.23
C ASN A 135 0.03 3.15 -7.73
N GLY A 136 0.45 2.14 -6.95
CA GLY A 136 1.82 1.98 -6.49
C GLY A 136 2.30 0.53 -6.45
N GLY A 137 1.44 -0.42 -6.77
CA GLY A 137 1.72 -1.85 -6.76
C GLY A 137 0.65 -2.63 -7.53
N TYR A 138 0.86 -3.94 -7.59
CA TYR A 138 -0.16 -4.93 -7.92
C TYR A 138 0.34 -6.34 -7.51
N THR A 139 -0.56 -7.30 -7.48
CA THR A 139 -0.24 -8.73 -7.36
C THR A 139 -1.25 -9.55 -8.15
N TYR A 140 -1.00 -10.85 -8.28
CA TYR A 140 -2.03 -11.80 -8.69
C TYR A 140 -2.80 -12.29 -7.46
N PRO A 141 -4.15 -12.41 -7.53
CA PRO A 141 -4.94 -12.94 -6.43
C PRO A 141 -4.44 -14.32 -6.01
N CYS A 142 -4.37 -14.57 -4.71
CA CYS A 142 -3.92 -15.84 -4.14
C CYS A 142 -2.48 -16.26 -4.50
N ASP A 143 -1.65 -15.36 -5.02
CA ASP A 143 -0.30 -15.69 -5.45
C ASP A 143 0.77 -14.97 -4.61
N PRO A 144 1.45 -15.66 -3.68
CA PRO A 144 2.53 -15.09 -2.90
C PRO A 144 3.88 -15.02 -3.65
N SER A 145 3.95 -15.51 -4.90
CA SER A 145 5.19 -15.61 -5.67
C SER A 145 5.59 -14.34 -6.42
N CYS A 146 4.67 -13.37 -6.54
CA CYS A 146 4.95 -12.12 -7.24
C CYS A 146 4.09 -10.98 -6.70
N VAL A 147 4.56 -10.34 -5.62
CA VAL A 147 4.00 -9.08 -5.12
C VAL A 147 4.85 -7.93 -5.65
N VAL A 148 4.26 -7.03 -6.42
CA VAL A 148 4.98 -5.90 -7.04
C VAL A 148 4.62 -4.61 -6.32
N VAL A 149 5.63 -3.89 -5.85
CA VAL A 149 5.52 -2.51 -5.34
C VAL A 149 6.50 -1.65 -6.13
N TYR A 150 6.09 -0.49 -6.62
CA TYR A 150 6.93 0.28 -7.55
C TYR A 150 7.05 1.77 -7.26
N ARG A 151 6.42 2.27 -6.20
CA ARG A 151 6.69 3.62 -5.68
C ARG A 151 7.24 3.52 -4.27
N LEU A 152 8.22 4.36 -3.95
CA LEU A 152 8.72 4.51 -2.59
C LEU A 152 7.69 5.18 -1.67
N GLU A 153 6.88 6.09 -2.22
CA GLU A 153 5.77 6.72 -1.52
C GLU A 153 4.72 5.67 -1.08
N GLU A 154 4.46 5.59 0.22
CA GLU A 154 3.46 4.69 0.84
C GLU A 154 3.67 3.21 0.54
N CYS A 155 4.92 2.81 0.28
CA CYS A 155 5.25 1.44 -0.10
C CYS A 155 4.81 0.40 0.96
N ASP A 156 4.72 0.79 2.23
CA ASP A 156 4.21 -0.04 3.32
C ASP A 156 2.70 -0.27 3.25
N ARG A 157 1.93 0.77 2.97
CA ARG A 157 0.47 0.66 2.76
C ARG A 157 0.16 -0.17 1.52
N VAL A 158 0.87 0.10 0.42
CA VAL A 158 0.76 -0.67 -0.82
C VAL A 158 1.14 -2.13 -0.57
N LEU A 159 2.23 -2.40 0.14
CA LEU A 159 2.61 -3.77 0.49
C LEU A 159 1.50 -4.50 1.25
N ILE A 160 0.87 -3.86 2.24
CA ILE A 160 -0.27 -4.47 2.96
C ILE A 160 -1.43 -4.76 2.00
N HIS A 161 -1.78 -3.81 1.12
CA HIS A 161 -2.82 -3.97 0.11
C HIS A 161 -2.55 -5.18 -0.79
N GLU A 162 -1.37 -5.28 -1.38
CA GLU A 162 -1.04 -6.40 -2.25
C GLU A 162 -0.98 -7.72 -1.49
N LEU A 163 -0.51 -7.72 -0.25
CA LEU A 163 -0.52 -8.94 0.57
C LEU A 163 -1.93 -9.42 0.88
N LEU A 164 -2.92 -8.55 1.02
CA LEU A 164 -4.32 -8.95 1.19
C LEU A 164 -4.84 -9.72 -0.04
N HIS A 165 -4.58 -9.21 -1.25
CA HIS A 165 -4.91 -9.89 -2.49
C HIS A 165 -4.17 -11.23 -2.62
N ALA A 166 -2.86 -11.24 -2.37
CA ALA A 166 -2.03 -12.44 -2.43
C ALA A 166 -2.41 -13.49 -1.37
N SER A 167 -3.03 -13.08 -0.26
CA SER A 167 -3.50 -13.95 0.83
C SER A 167 -4.89 -14.57 0.61
N CYS A 168 -5.47 -14.44 -0.60
CA CYS A 168 -6.82 -14.91 -0.90
C CYS A 168 -7.93 -14.26 -0.04
N THR A 169 -7.75 -13.01 0.38
CA THR A 169 -8.81 -12.31 1.14
C THR A 169 -9.93 -11.75 0.26
N ASP A 170 -9.73 -11.74 -1.06
CA ASP A 170 -10.72 -11.29 -2.02
C ASP A 170 -11.94 -12.20 -2.07
N ASP A 171 -13.13 -11.60 -1.96
CA ASP A 171 -14.38 -12.26 -2.33
C ASP A 171 -14.57 -12.15 -3.85
N MET A 172 -14.23 -13.21 -4.57
CA MET A 172 -14.32 -13.26 -6.03
C MET A 172 -15.76 -13.22 -6.58
N THR A 173 -16.78 -13.27 -5.70
CA THR A 173 -18.19 -13.06 -6.09
C THR A 173 -18.56 -11.59 -6.20
N GLN A 174 -17.74 -10.68 -5.63
CA GLN A 174 -17.95 -9.24 -5.68
C GLN A 174 -17.33 -8.61 -6.95
N PRO A 175 -17.91 -7.50 -7.44
CA PRO A 175 -17.28 -6.67 -8.48
C PRO A 175 -15.89 -6.16 -8.05
N GLU A 176 -15.00 -5.91 -9.01
CA GLU A 176 -13.64 -5.42 -8.77
C GLU A 176 -13.64 -4.16 -7.91
N GLU A 177 -14.52 -3.19 -8.20
CA GLU A 177 -14.61 -1.93 -7.49
C GLU A 177 -14.91 -2.10 -5.99
N ILE A 178 -15.69 -3.13 -5.66
CA ILE A 178 -16.04 -3.46 -4.29
C ILE A 178 -14.88 -4.16 -3.59
N ARG A 179 -14.22 -5.10 -4.28
CA ARG A 179 -13.03 -5.80 -3.75
C ARG A 179 -11.90 -4.82 -3.44
N GLU A 180 -11.54 -3.98 -4.42
CA GLU A 180 -10.50 -2.96 -4.26
C GLU A 180 -10.83 -2.03 -3.10
N CYS A 181 -12.09 -1.57 -2.99
CA CYS A 181 -12.46 -0.70 -1.88
C CYS A 181 -12.34 -1.36 -0.50
N LEU A 182 -12.73 -2.63 -0.40
CA LEU A 182 -12.57 -3.40 0.83
C LEU A 182 -11.10 -3.55 1.18
N THR A 183 -10.28 -3.98 0.21
CA THR A 183 -8.84 -4.14 0.37
C THR A 183 -8.18 -2.83 0.79
N GLU A 184 -8.56 -1.71 0.18
CA GLU A 184 -8.02 -0.40 0.53
C GLU A 184 -8.43 0.11 1.90
N THR A 185 -9.63 -0.25 2.33
CA THR A 185 -10.11 0.08 3.67
C THR A 185 -9.34 -0.72 4.71
N TRP A 186 -9.18 -2.04 4.51
CA TRP A 186 -8.45 -2.91 5.43
C TRP A 186 -6.96 -2.61 5.46
N ALA A 187 -6.33 -2.33 4.31
CA ALA A 187 -4.91 -1.99 4.25
C ALA A 187 -4.56 -0.80 5.14
N GLU A 188 -5.42 0.22 5.17
CA GLU A 188 -5.26 1.37 6.05
C GLU A 188 -5.42 1.02 7.53
N LEU A 189 -6.45 0.26 7.89
CA LEU A 189 -6.70 -0.13 9.28
C LEU A 189 -5.55 -0.98 9.83
N PHE A 190 -5.02 -1.91 9.01
CA PHE A 190 -3.83 -2.68 9.34
C PHE A 190 -2.59 -1.80 9.47
N LEU A 191 -2.38 -0.85 8.56
CA LEU A 191 -1.26 0.09 8.65
C LEU A 191 -1.28 0.86 9.97
N VAL A 192 -2.44 1.41 10.34
CA VAL A 192 -2.63 2.12 11.61
C VAL A 192 -2.30 1.21 12.79
N ALA A 193 -2.82 -0.02 12.80
CA ALA A 193 -2.59 -0.97 13.88
C ALA A 193 -1.10 -1.35 14.02
N ILE A 194 -0.42 -1.63 12.90
CA ILE A 194 1.00 -1.96 12.83
C ILE A 194 1.86 -0.78 13.31
N ARG A 195 1.59 0.43 12.79
CA ARG A 195 2.32 1.66 13.17
C ARG A 195 2.06 2.06 14.62
N ALA A 196 0.90 1.71 15.18
CA ALA A 196 0.54 1.94 16.57
C ALA A 196 1.33 1.06 17.56
N ARG A 197 1.84 -0.09 17.12
CA ARG A 197 2.63 -1.04 17.94
C ARG A 197 1.92 -1.37 19.27
N GLY A 198 0.64 -1.73 19.18
CA GLY A 198 -0.19 -2.06 20.34
C GLY A 198 -0.66 -0.89 21.20
N SER A 199 -0.16 0.34 20.96
CA SER A 199 -0.59 1.51 21.71
C SER A 199 -1.91 2.07 21.18
N LEU A 200 -3.00 1.87 21.93
CA LEU A 200 -4.32 2.45 21.63
C LEU A 200 -4.28 3.97 21.52
N LYS A 201 -3.49 4.65 22.36
CA LYS A 201 -3.30 6.11 22.31
C LYS A 201 -2.65 6.52 20.99
N LYS A 202 -1.60 5.80 20.56
CA LYS A 202 -0.94 6.07 19.28
C LYS A 202 -1.86 5.78 18.10
N ALA A 203 -2.59 4.65 18.14
CA ALA A 203 -3.59 4.30 17.13
C ALA A 203 -4.64 5.39 16.96
N ALA A 204 -5.18 5.92 18.06
CA ALA A 204 -6.15 7.01 18.01
C ALA A 204 -5.56 8.28 17.39
N GLY A 205 -4.30 8.62 17.69
CA GLY A 205 -3.62 9.76 17.08
C GLY A 205 -3.40 9.60 15.58
N LEU A 206 -2.95 8.42 15.14
CA LEU A 206 -2.77 8.08 13.72
C LEU A 206 -4.11 8.10 12.98
N TRP A 207 -5.12 7.41 13.52
CA TRP A 207 -6.45 7.34 12.92
C TRP A 207 -7.12 8.71 12.79
N ASN A 208 -7.02 9.59 13.79
CA ASN A 208 -7.60 10.92 13.70
C ASN A 208 -7.04 11.73 12.53
N ARG A 209 -5.73 11.64 12.29
CA ARG A 209 -5.09 12.27 11.12
C ARG A 209 -5.55 11.61 9.83
N GLN A 210 -5.55 10.29 9.81
CA GLN A 210 -5.87 9.51 8.62
C GLN A 210 -7.34 9.66 8.19
N ALA A 211 -8.27 9.61 9.13
CA ALA A 211 -9.68 9.83 8.88
C ALA A 211 -9.95 11.23 8.32
N ARG A 212 -9.22 12.26 8.80
CA ARG A 212 -9.28 13.61 8.21
C ARG A 212 -8.71 13.63 6.80
N TRP A 213 -7.60 12.95 6.56
CA TRP A 213 -6.99 12.83 5.22
C TRP A 213 -7.96 12.20 4.22
N ILE A 214 -8.59 11.07 4.57
CA ILE A 214 -9.60 10.40 3.74
C ILE A 214 -10.77 11.34 3.45
N ALA A 215 -11.32 12.01 4.47
CA ALA A 215 -12.44 12.95 4.29
C ALA A 215 -12.06 14.13 3.39
N ASN A 216 -10.84 14.66 3.51
CA ASN A 216 -10.35 15.73 2.65
C ASN A 216 -10.18 15.26 1.21
N GLN A 217 -9.57 14.09 1.00
CA GLN A 217 -9.36 13.50 -0.32
C GLN A 217 -10.69 13.25 -1.02
N GLU A 218 -11.66 12.65 -0.33
CA GLU A 218 -13.01 12.46 -0.84
C GLU A 218 -13.64 13.80 -1.29
N ALA A 219 -13.62 14.81 -0.43
CA ALA A 219 -14.23 16.11 -0.74
C ALA A 219 -13.58 16.79 -1.95
N VAL A 220 -12.25 16.66 -2.09
CA VAL A 220 -11.49 17.21 -3.22
C VAL A 220 -11.82 16.46 -4.50
N LEU A 221 -11.77 15.13 -4.50
CA LEU A 221 -11.98 14.31 -5.70
C LEU A 221 -13.41 14.40 -6.23
N ARG A 222 -14.41 14.38 -5.34
CA ARG A 222 -15.82 14.56 -5.73
C ARG A 222 -16.04 15.92 -6.40
N LYS A 223 -15.47 16.99 -5.84
CA LYS A 223 -15.72 18.37 -6.29
C LYS A 223 -14.90 18.75 -7.52
N ARG A 224 -13.62 18.40 -7.57
CA ARG A 224 -12.69 18.84 -8.62
C ARG A 224 -12.57 17.87 -9.78
N ASN A 225 -12.75 16.57 -9.53
CA ASN A 225 -12.45 15.53 -10.52
C ASN A 225 -13.67 14.63 -10.82
N ASN A 226 -14.84 14.98 -10.29
CA ASN A 226 -16.10 14.28 -10.51
C ASN A 226 -16.08 12.78 -10.16
N VAL A 227 -15.18 12.34 -9.28
CA VAL A 227 -15.13 10.94 -8.80
C VAL A 227 -16.31 10.70 -7.86
N ASN A 228 -17.38 10.07 -8.37
CA ASN A 228 -18.66 9.96 -7.67
C ASN A 228 -19.29 8.57 -7.77
N VAL A 229 -18.99 7.80 -8.82
CA VAL A 229 -19.64 6.52 -9.11
C VAL A 229 -18.62 5.39 -9.30
N PRO A 230 -19.01 4.11 -9.15
CA PRO A 230 -18.09 2.99 -9.29
C PRO A 230 -17.33 2.91 -10.62
N SER A 231 -17.93 3.42 -11.71
CA SER A 231 -17.26 3.46 -13.02
C SER A 231 -16.09 4.46 -13.09
N ASP A 232 -15.98 5.39 -12.14
CA ASP A 232 -14.82 6.28 -12.06
C ASP A 232 -13.66 5.49 -11.45
N TYR A 233 -12.54 5.36 -12.19
CA TYR A 233 -11.41 4.52 -11.78
C TYR A 233 -10.95 4.77 -10.33
N ALA A 234 -10.86 6.03 -9.92
CA ALA A 234 -10.42 6.42 -8.58
C ALA A 234 -11.43 6.13 -7.46
N TRP A 235 -12.71 5.91 -7.79
CA TRP A 235 -13.78 5.79 -6.81
C TRP A 235 -13.48 4.66 -5.83
N ARG A 236 -13.15 3.48 -6.36
CA ARG A 236 -12.86 2.26 -5.59
C ARG A 236 -11.69 2.41 -4.61
N TYR A 237 -10.78 3.33 -4.88
CA TYR A 237 -9.60 3.55 -4.06
C TYR A 237 -9.76 4.66 -3.02
N THR A 238 -10.77 5.53 -3.17
CA THR A 238 -10.85 6.79 -2.43
C THR A 238 -12.24 7.02 -1.84
N VAL A 239 -13.18 7.46 -2.69
CA VAL A 239 -14.49 7.95 -2.30
C VAL A 239 -15.37 6.86 -1.69
N SER A 240 -15.28 5.63 -2.19
CA SER A 240 -16.06 4.49 -1.69
C SER A 240 -15.70 4.09 -0.27
N ARG A 241 -14.49 4.40 0.21
CA ARG A 241 -14.00 3.94 1.53
C ARG A 241 -14.90 4.39 2.68
N ARG A 242 -15.57 5.54 2.56
CA ARG A 242 -16.52 6.04 3.57
C ARG A 242 -17.62 5.03 3.87
N SER A 243 -18.31 4.51 2.84
CA SER A 243 -19.44 3.62 3.06
C SER A 243 -19.01 2.32 3.72
N PHE A 244 -17.84 1.79 3.36
CA PHE A 244 -17.31 0.57 3.99
C PHE A 244 -16.87 0.82 5.43
N LEU A 245 -16.18 1.92 5.70
CA LEU A 245 -15.84 2.31 7.08
C LEU A 245 -17.09 2.43 7.95
N GLU A 246 -18.18 2.99 7.42
CA GLU A 246 -19.46 3.09 8.13
C GLU A 246 -20.05 1.70 8.46
N THR A 247 -19.93 0.70 7.56
CA THR A 247 -20.34 -0.69 7.87
C THR A 247 -19.54 -1.32 9.01
N LEU A 248 -18.30 -0.87 9.23
CA LEU A 248 -17.45 -1.28 10.34
C LEU A 248 -17.70 -0.46 11.62
N GLY A 249 -18.70 0.42 11.61
CA GLY A 249 -19.00 1.33 12.72
C GLY A 249 -18.01 2.50 12.83
N ILE A 250 -17.29 2.82 11.75
CA ILE A 250 -16.28 3.88 11.72
C ILE A 250 -16.79 5.08 10.94
N SER A 251 -17.16 6.15 11.65
CA SER A 251 -17.56 7.41 11.00
C SER A 251 -16.33 8.28 10.71
N LEU A 252 -16.20 8.72 9.47
CA LEU A 252 -15.22 9.74 9.08
C LEU A 252 -15.68 11.14 9.53
N PRO A 253 -14.76 12.04 9.91
CA PRO A 253 -15.10 13.41 10.22
C PRO A 253 -15.59 14.16 8.97
N ASN A 254 -16.16 15.34 9.17
CA ASN A 254 -16.32 16.31 8.09
C ASN A 254 -14.94 16.66 7.50
N PRO A 255 -14.85 17.01 6.20
CA PRO A 255 -13.62 17.55 5.63
C PRO A 255 -13.19 18.83 6.39
N SER A 256 -11.91 19.20 6.27
CA SER A 256 -11.41 20.46 6.82
C SER A 256 -11.97 21.67 6.08
N ARG A 257 -11.65 22.88 6.57
CA ARG A 257 -12.09 24.12 5.91
C ARG A 257 -11.43 24.31 4.54
N ASN A 258 -10.18 23.86 4.37
CA ASN A 258 -9.41 23.97 3.13
C ASN A 258 -8.78 22.61 2.76
N PRO A 259 -9.58 21.63 2.31
CA PRO A 259 -9.10 20.25 2.07
C PRO A 259 -7.94 20.18 1.07
N LEU A 260 -8.03 20.93 -0.03
CA LEU A 260 -7.00 20.92 -1.08
C LEU A 260 -5.65 21.41 -0.57
N THR A 261 -5.65 22.45 0.27
CA THR A 261 -4.43 22.99 0.89
C THR A 261 -3.81 21.98 1.83
N GLU A 262 -4.61 21.29 2.64
CA GLU A 262 -4.12 20.25 3.56
C GLU A 262 -3.60 19.00 2.84
N LEU A 263 -4.14 18.66 1.66
CA LEU A 263 -3.61 17.59 0.82
C LEU A 263 -2.30 17.98 0.12
N GLY A 264 -2.03 19.28 -0.06
CA GLY A 264 -0.81 19.77 -0.71
C GLY A 264 -0.66 19.31 -2.16
N GLY A 265 -1.77 19.03 -2.85
CA GLY A 265 -1.76 18.47 -4.21
C GLY A 265 -1.41 16.98 -4.30
N SER A 266 -1.26 16.28 -3.17
CA SER A 266 -0.95 14.85 -3.16
C SER A 266 -2.20 14.00 -3.38
N SER A 267 -2.06 12.92 -4.17
CA SER A 267 -3.07 11.88 -4.34
C SER A 267 -2.77 10.60 -3.56
N ARG A 268 -1.78 10.65 -2.66
CA ARG A 268 -1.45 9.57 -1.73
C ARG A 268 -2.65 9.20 -0.85
N PHE A 269 -2.74 7.96 -0.41
CA PHE A 269 -3.91 7.43 0.32
C PHE A 269 -3.81 7.52 1.84
N THR A 270 -2.62 7.69 2.36
CA THR A 270 -2.26 7.74 3.76
C THR A 270 -1.35 8.92 4.08
N CYS A 271 -1.46 9.43 5.30
CA CYS A 271 -0.68 10.58 5.77
C CYS A 271 0.15 10.27 7.02
N ILE A 272 0.26 9.00 7.41
CA ILE A 272 0.76 8.54 8.71
C ILE A 272 1.99 7.64 8.62
#